data_AF-A0A945EAH7-F1
#
_entry.id   AF-A0A945EAH7-F1
#
_cell.length_a   1.000
_cell.length_b   1.000
_cell.length_c   1.000
_cell.angle_alpha   90.00
_cell.angle_beta   90.00
_cell.angle_gamma   90.00
#
_symmetry.space_group_name_H-M   'P 1'
#
loop_
_entity.id
_entity.type
_entity.pdbx_description
1 polymer ?
#
loop_
_entity_poly.entity_id
_entity_poly.type
_entity_poly.pdbx_seq_one_letter_code
_entity_poly.pdbx_strand_id
1 'polypeptide(L)'
;MNEENIENITLEEYENKFLYKKNKSNLNIQFNRVAFIFFIIFIISLIYSIQLIHLGSLKSNIKEIAPISSKKNYRADIIDINGNYLVKSVSTIDVGINPLQVIDKKHLLLMINYIFPKKDILKIKERLNGNKFFYLEKNISQKKYEDVMLLGDKAISSSESLIRLYPQDNLFSHIIGQIDDDNNGISGIQKSFDQELKKISEPLQLTVDTDIQFLIRKELIKYQKIFRSQGSAAILMDVNNGEIISMVSLPDFNLNKRETIKDVNYINKITKGTYELGSVFKTFTIASGINEGIIEPDTEFLDSKKTISCGDNHTIG
;
A
#
# COMPACT_ATOMS: atom_id res chain seq x y z
N MET A 1 -114.66 31.42 -56.86
CA MET A 1 -113.80 32.19 -57.77
C MET A 1 -112.55 32.54 -56.98
N ASN A 2 -111.39 31.90 -57.06
CA ASN A 2 -110.77 30.87 -57.91
C ASN A 2 -109.82 30.10 -56.96
N GLU A 3 -109.88 28.78 -56.86
CA GLU A 3 -109.16 27.77 -57.68
C GLU A 3 -107.62 27.84 -57.58
N GLU A 4 -107.07 26.73 -57.06
CA GLU A 4 -105.73 26.12 -57.30
C GLU A 4 -104.50 26.83 -56.67
N ASN A 5 -103.55 26.13 -56.04
CA ASN A 5 -102.96 24.86 -56.39
C ASN A 5 -102.31 24.21 -55.15
N ILE A 6 -102.60 22.93 -54.88
CA ILE A 6 -101.88 22.13 -53.88
C ILE A 6 -100.75 21.41 -54.63
N GLU A 7 -99.51 21.88 -54.48
CA GLU A 7 -98.35 21.14 -54.99
C GLU A 7 -98.10 19.90 -54.12
N ASN A 8 -98.39 18.74 -54.71
CA ASN A 8 -98.06 17.43 -54.18
C ASN A 8 -96.54 17.25 -54.11
N ILE A 9 -96.01 17.01 -52.90
CA ILE A 9 -94.61 16.63 -52.69
C ILE A 9 -94.45 15.18 -53.14
N THR A 10 -93.81 14.96 -54.28
CA THR A 10 -93.38 13.63 -54.73
C THR A 10 -92.03 13.29 -54.10
N LEU A 11 -92.01 12.31 -53.19
CA LEU A 11 -90.77 11.68 -52.72
C LEU A 11 -90.27 10.73 -53.81
N GLU A 12 -89.22 11.12 -54.53
CA GLU A 12 -88.45 10.19 -55.35
C GLU A 12 -87.59 9.30 -54.43
N GLU A 13 -88.07 8.09 -54.15
CA GLU A 13 -87.21 7.01 -53.65
C GLU A 13 -86.25 6.57 -54.76
N TYR A 14 -85.02 7.08 -54.70
CA TYR A 14 -83.91 6.54 -55.48
C TYR A 14 -83.59 5.12 -55.00
N GLU A 15 -84.24 4.10 -55.59
CA GLU A 15 -83.75 2.72 -55.52
C GLU A 15 -82.43 2.63 -56.31
N ASN A 16 -81.31 2.81 -55.59
CA ASN A 16 -80.00 2.47 -56.11
C ASN A 16 -79.93 0.96 -56.37
N LYS A 17 -80.12 0.54 -57.63
CA LYS A 17 -79.72 -0.77 -58.14
C LYS A 17 -78.19 -0.88 -58.20
N PHE A 18 -77.53 -0.88 -57.05
CA PHE A 18 -76.14 -1.32 -56.94
C PHE A 18 -76.11 -2.77 -56.45
N LEU A 19 -76.06 -3.71 -57.40
CA LEU A 19 -75.70 -5.10 -57.14
C LEU A 19 -74.22 -5.15 -56.75
N TYR A 20 -73.91 -4.98 -55.46
CA TYR A 20 -72.55 -5.20 -54.94
C TYR A 20 -72.25 -6.70 -54.90
N LYS A 21 -71.53 -7.19 -55.90
CA LYS A 21 -70.93 -8.52 -55.86
C LYS A 21 -69.58 -8.41 -55.14
N LYS A 22 -69.54 -8.78 -53.86
CA LYS A 22 -68.29 -8.85 -53.06
C LYS A 22 -67.35 -9.86 -53.71
N ASN A 23 -66.32 -9.39 -54.39
CA ASN A 23 -65.21 -10.24 -54.79
C ASN A 23 -64.47 -10.66 -53.51
N LYS A 24 -64.58 -11.93 -53.10
CA LYS A 24 -63.73 -12.50 -52.04
C LYS A 24 -62.31 -12.63 -52.61
N SER A 25 -61.48 -11.60 -52.43
CA SER A 25 -60.05 -11.84 -52.34
C SER A 25 -59.74 -12.19 -50.88
N ASN A 26 -59.18 -13.38 -50.65
CA ASN A 26 -58.76 -13.85 -49.32
C ASN A 26 -57.47 -13.15 -48.83
N LEU A 27 -57.20 -11.92 -49.26
CA LEU A 27 -56.03 -11.16 -48.82
C LEU A 27 -56.46 -10.17 -47.74
N ASN A 28 -56.10 -10.49 -46.50
CA ASN A 28 -56.37 -9.67 -45.33
C ASN A 28 -55.40 -8.46 -45.33
N ILE A 29 -55.72 -7.45 -46.15
CA ILE A 29 -54.87 -6.28 -46.43
C ILE A 29 -54.45 -5.53 -45.15
N GLN A 30 -55.24 -5.59 -44.07
CA GLN A 30 -54.93 -4.94 -42.80
C GLN A 30 -53.78 -5.64 -42.05
N PHE A 31 -53.73 -6.98 -42.07
CA PHE A 31 -52.61 -7.75 -41.50
C PHE A 31 -51.33 -7.55 -42.31
N ASN A 32 -51.45 -7.56 -43.64
CA ASN A 32 -50.29 -7.38 -44.54
C ASN A 32 -49.63 -6.00 -44.38
N ARG A 33 -50.40 -4.94 -44.07
CA ARG A 33 -49.84 -3.60 -43.79
C ARG A 33 -49.10 -3.52 -42.46
N VAL A 34 -49.66 -4.12 -41.41
CA VAL A 34 -49.01 -4.16 -40.08
C VAL A 34 -47.75 -5.03 -40.14
N ALA A 35 -47.82 -6.19 -40.79
CA ALA A 35 -46.68 -7.07 -41.01
C ALA A 35 -45.57 -6.37 -41.81
N PHE A 36 -45.93 -5.58 -42.83
CA PHE A 36 -44.98 -4.81 -43.62
C PHE A 36 -44.25 -3.74 -42.79
N ILE A 37 -44.98 -2.97 -41.97
CA ILE A 37 -44.39 -1.96 -41.09
C ILE A 37 -43.49 -2.62 -40.03
N PHE A 38 -43.94 -3.73 -39.44
CA PHE A 38 -43.15 -4.51 -38.51
C PHE A 38 -41.85 -5.01 -39.14
N PHE A 39 -41.90 -5.48 -40.39
CA PHE A 39 -40.73 -5.97 -41.11
C PHE A 39 -39.71 -4.85 -41.38
N ILE A 40 -40.18 -3.63 -41.71
CA ILE A 40 -39.30 -2.47 -41.87
C ILE A 40 -38.61 -2.11 -40.55
N ILE A 41 -39.35 -2.04 -39.44
CA ILE A 41 -38.79 -1.74 -38.12
C ILE A 41 -37.81 -2.83 -37.69
N PHE A 42 -38.14 -4.10 -37.94
CA PHE A 42 -37.29 -5.24 -37.64
C PHE A 42 -35.96 -5.18 -38.41
N ILE A 43 -36.00 -4.86 -39.72
CA ILE A 43 -34.79 -4.70 -40.53
C ILE A 43 -33.92 -3.55 -40.00
N ILE A 44 -34.52 -2.40 -39.65
CA ILE A 44 -33.79 -1.27 -39.07
C ILE A 44 -33.13 -1.68 -37.74
N SER A 45 -33.87 -2.33 -36.85
CA SER A 45 -33.35 -2.83 -35.57
C SER A 45 -32.21 -3.83 -35.78
N LEU A 46 -32.30 -4.68 -36.80
CA LEU A 46 -31.28 -5.67 -37.12
C LEU A 46 -30.00 -4.99 -37.62
N ILE A 47 -30.11 -3.98 -38.48
CA ILE A 47 -28.97 -3.18 -38.97
C ILE A 47 -28.25 -2.51 -37.79
N TYR A 48 -28.98 -1.85 -36.89
CA TYR A 48 -28.38 -1.22 -35.71
C TYR A 48 -27.72 -2.24 -34.76
N SER A 49 -28.32 -3.42 -34.60
CA SER A 49 -27.76 -4.49 -33.77
C SER A 49 -26.46 -5.03 -34.36
N ILE A 50 -26.41 -5.26 -35.68
CA ILE A 50 -25.19 -5.68 -36.38
C ILE A 50 -24.12 -4.59 -36.26
N GLN A 51 -24.49 -3.32 -36.39
CA GLN A 51 -23.56 -2.21 -36.28
C GLN A 51 -23.00 -2.07 -34.85
N LEU A 52 -23.83 -2.26 -33.82
CA LEU A 52 -23.40 -2.32 -32.42
C LEU A 52 -22.46 -3.49 -32.14
N ILE A 53 -22.76 -4.68 -32.66
CA ILE A 53 -21.88 -5.84 -32.53
C ILE A 53 -20.56 -5.60 -33.27
N HIS A 54 -20.59 -5.00 -34.46
CA HIS A 54 -19.39 -4.64 -35.21
C HIS A 54 -18.55 -3.60 -34.45
N LEU A 55 -19.17 -2.54 -33.93
CA LEU A 55 -18.51 -1.53 -33.09
C LEU A 55 -17.94 -2.12 -31.79
N GLY A 56 -18.64 -3.06 -31.16
CA GLY A 56 -18.16 -3.78 -29.98
C GLY A 56 -17.09 -4.84 -30.28
N SER A 57 -17.08 -5.38 -31.50
CA SER A 57 -16.09 -6.37 -31.97
C SER A 57 -14.83 -5.72 -32.55
N LEU A 58 -14.86 -4.42 -32.85
CA LEU A 58 -13.65 -3.67 -33.22
C LEU A 58 -12.73 -3.70 -31.99
N LYS A 59 -11.76 -4.61 -32.03
CA LYS A 59 -10.67 -4.69 -31.05
C LYS A 59 -10.01 -3.31 -31.05
N SER A 60 -10.28 -2.53 -30.01
CA SER A 60 -9.71 -1.20 -29.95
C SER A 60 -8.19 -1.37 -29.92
N ASN A 61 -7.47 -0.77 -30.87
CA ASN A 61 -6.05 -0.49 -30.73
C ASN A 61 -5.82 0.66 -29.73
N ILE A 62 -6.69 0.79 -28.73
CA ILE A 62 -6.24 1.30 -27.44
C ILE A 62 -5.26 0.22 -27.03
N LYS A 63 -3.96 0.53 -27.05
CA LYS A 63 -3.02 -0.22 -26.21
C LYS A 63 -3.77 -0.37 -24.91
N GLU A 64 -4.17 -1.60 -24.57
CA GLU A 64 -4.35 -1.94 -23.18
C GLU A 64 -3.00 -1.54 -22.59
N ILE A 65 -2.94 -0.30 -22.08
CA ILE A 65 -2.33 -0.08 -20.81
C ILE A 65 -3.12 -1.08 -19.99
N ALA A 66 -2.60 -2.32 -19.93
CA ALA A 66 -3.05 -3.31 -18.98
C ALA A 66 -3.33 -2.48 -17.74
N PRO A 67 -4.56 -2.49 -17.19
CA PRO A 67 -4.87 -1.63 -16.07
C PRO A 67 -3.67 -1.81 -15.18
N ILE A 68 -2.90 -0.74 -14.96
CA ILE A 68 -1.69 -0.87 -14.19
C ILE A 68 -2.29 -1.35 -12.90
N SER A 69 -2.21 -2.66 -12.67
CA SER A 69 -2.47 -3.27 -11.41
C SER A 69 -1.22 -2.85 -10.68
N SER A 70 -1.19 -1.55 -10.35
CA SER A 70 -0.56 -1.07 -9.16
C SER A 70 -1.14 -2.02 -8.14
N LYS A 71 -0.34 -3.01 -7.77
CA LYS A 71 -0.61 -3.75 -6.56
C LYS A 71 -0.74 -2.64 -5.53
N LYS A 72 -1.99 -2.31 -5.21
CA LYS A 72 -2.44 -1.34 -4.24
C LYS A 72 -1.51 -1.48 -3.05
N ASN A 73 -0.75 -0.41 -2.75
CA ASN A 73 0.07 -0.22 -1.56
C ASN A 73 0.18 -1.47 -0.67
N TYR A 74 0.91 -2.47 -1.16
CA TYR A 74 1.04 -3.75 -0.49
C TYR A 74 2.49 -3.95 -0.10
N ARG A 75 2.69 -4.56 1.07
CA ARG A 75 4.00 -4.91 1.57
C ARG A 75 3.89 -6.11 2.49
N ALA A 76 4.66 -7.15 2.23
CA ALA A 76 4.64 -8.39 2.99
C ALA A 76 5.01 -8.19 4.45
N ASP A 77 4.36 -8.96 5.32
CA ASP A 77 4.70 -9.03 6.74
C ASP A 77 6.12 -9.59 6.94
N ILE A 78 6.67 -9.40 8.14
CA ILE A 78 7.95 -9.99 8.52
C ILE A 78 7.74 -10.76 9.81
N ILE A 79 8.18 -12.01 9.85
CA ILE A 79 8.03 -12.92 10.98
C ILE A 79 9.40 -13.45 11.43
N ASP A 80 9.48 -13.87 12.68
CA ASP A 80 10.65 -14.54 13.25
C ASP A 80 10.67 -16.05 12.89
N ILE A 81 11.69 -16.77 13.36
CA ILE A 81 11.84 -18.19 13.08
C ILE A 81 10.69 -19.06 13.62
N ASN A 82 9.99 -18.58 14.66
CA ASN A 82 8.87 -19.25 15.32
C ASN A 82 7.50 -18.79 14.77
N GLY A 83 7.48 -17.90 13.77
CA GLY A 83 6.26 -17.37 13.16
C GLY A 83 5.65 -16.16 13.88
N ASN A 84 6.32 -15.58 14.88
CA ASN A 84 5.85 -14.38 15.56
C ASN A 84 6.00 -13.15 14.65
N TYR A 85 5.00 -12.28 14.63
CA TYR A 85 5.07 -11.05 13.85
C TYR A 85 6.10 -10.06 14.42
N LEU A 86 7.11 -9.78 13.60
CA LEU A 86 8.08 -8.71 13.82
C LEU A 86 7.59 -7.41 13.18
N VAL A 87 6.94 -7.52 12.02
CA VAL A 87 6.30 -6.41 11.32
C VAL A 87 4.97 -6.87 10.73
N LYS A 88 3.92 -6.10 11.00
CA LYS A 88 2.61 -6.27 10.35
C LYS A 88 2.32 -5.09 9.44
N SER A 89 1.92 -5.35 8.21
CA SER A 89 1.35 -4.35 7.32
C SER A 89 -0.14 -4.20 7.57
N VAL A 90 -0.59 -2.97 7.74
CA VAL A 90 -2.01 -2.63 7.89
C VAL A 90 -2.38 -1.64 6.79
N SER A 91 -3.37 -2.02 5.98
CA SER A 91 -3.99 -1.12 5.01
C SER A 91 -4.79 -0.07 5.74
N THR A 92 -4.55 1.18 5.39
CA THR A 92 -5.21 2.35 5.96
C THR A 92 -5.73 3.24 4.86
N ILE A 93 -6.51 4.25 5.25
CA ILE A 93 -7.01 5.26 4.33
C ILE A 93 -6.49 6.60 4.84
N ASP A 94 -6.05 7.43 3.92
CA ASP A 94 -5.74 8.83 4.16
C ASP A 94 -6.82 9.67 3.49
N VAL A 95 -7.22 10.76 4.14
CA VAL A 95 -8.22 11.69 3.62
C VAL A 95 -7.58 13.06 3.45
N GLY A 96 -7.80 13.67 2.30
CA GLY A 96 -7.37 15.02 2.00
C GLY A 96 -8.45 15.84 1.32
N ILE A 97 -8.16 17.13 1.19
CA ILE A 97 -9.08 18.11 0.62
C ILE A 97 -8.36 18.89 -0.47
N ASN A 98 -9.03 19.06 -1.60
CA ASN A 98 -8.64 20.00 -2.65
C ASN A 98 -9.40 21.33 -2.49
N PRO A 99 -8.76 22.41 -2.00
CA PRO A 99 -9.42 23.69 -1.75
C PRO A 99 -10.15 24.30 -2.94
N LEU A 100 -9.69 24.01 -4.17
CA LEU A 100 -10.25 24.58 -5.40
C LEU A 100 -11.61 23.99 -5.77
N GLN A 101 -11.98 22.85 -5.19
CA GLN A 101 -13.21 22.13 -5.49
C GLN A 101 -14.26 22.27 -4.37
N VAL A 102 -13.94 23.00 -3.30
CA VAL A 102 -14.83 23.16 -2.14
C VAL A 102 -16.00 24.06 -2.52
N ILE A 103 -17.21 23.56 -2.30
CA ILE A 103 -18.45 24.27 -2.61
C ILE A 103 -18.70 25.40 -1.60
N ASP A 104 -18.69 25.08 -0.31
CA ASP A 104 -18.84 26.03 0.78
C ASP A 104 -17.78 25.79 1.85
N LYS A 105 -16.76 26.65 1.87
CA LYS A 105 -15.63 26.56 2.81
C LYS A 105 -16.07 26.74 4.27
N LYS A 106 -17.09 27.55 4.54
CA LYS A 106 -17.56 27.81 5.90
C LYS A 106 -18.33 26.60 6.42
N HIS A 107 -19.23 26.06 5.62
CA HIS A 107 -19.98 24.85 5.95
C HIS A 107 -19.04 23.65 6.15
N LEU A 108 -18.12 23.42 5.20
CA LEU A 108 -17.15 22.33 5.28
C LEU A 108 -16.29 22.44 6.55
N LEU A 109 -15.83 23.63 6.91
CA LEU A 109 -15.03 23.84 8.13
C LEU A 109 -15.80 23.50 9.41
N LEU A 110 -17.09 23.84 9.48
CA LEU A 110 -17.94 23.50 10.63
C LEU A 110 -18.13 21.99 10.76
N MET A 111 -18.38 21.31 9.63
CA MET A 111 -18.53 19.86 9.59
C MET A 111 -17.23 19.13 9.96
N ILE A 112 -16.09 19.59 9.44
CA ILE A 112 -14.78 19.05 9.81
C ILE A 112 -14.51 19.23 11.31
N ASN A 113 -14.86 20.39 11.89
CA ASN A 113 -14.70 20.63 13.32
C ASN A 113 -15.56 19.69 14.18
N TYR A 114 -16.77 19.37 13.71
CA TYR A 114 -17.63 18.39 14.39
C TYR A 114 -17.01 16.98 14.40
N ILE A 115 -16.45 16.53 13.27
CA ILE A 115 -15.83 15.20 13.13
C ILE A 115 -14.46 15.13 13.84
N PHE A 116 -13.70 16.23 13.82
CA PHE A 116 -12.35 16.32 14.38
C PHE A 116 -12.22 17.42 15.44
N PRO A 117 -12.87 17.30 16.60
CA PRO A 117 -12.95 18.37 17.60
C PRO A 117 -11.60 18.74 18.25
N LYS A 118 -10.58 17.88 18.12
CA LYS A 118 -9.23 18.11 18.67
C LYS A 118 -8.25 18.73 17.66
N LYS A 119 -8.64 18.92 16.40
CA LYS A 119 -7.75 19.49 15.37
C LYS A 119 -7.75 21.01 15.45
N ASP A 120 -6.62 21.59 15.04
CA ASP A 120 -6.49 23.04 14.88
C ASP A 120 -7.27 23.54 13.66
N ILE A 121 -8.46 24.09 13.93
CA ILE A 121 -9.37 24.64 12.92
C ILE A 121 -8.79 25.86 12.22
N LEU A 122 -7.98 26.68 12.89
CA LEU A 122 -7.38 27.87 12.27
C LEU A 122 -6.43 27.46 11.16
N LYS A 123 -5.57 26.46 11.44
CA LYS A 123 -4.66 25.89 10.44
C LYS A 123 -5.38 25.24 9.26
N ILE A 124 -6.52 24.58 9.51
CA ILE A 124 -7.33 23.98 8.43
C ILE A 124 -7.96 25.09 7.59
N LYS A 125 -8.51 26.15 8.21
CA LYS A 125 -9.08 27.30 7.53
C LYS A 125 -8.06 27.99 6.61
N GLU A 126 -6.83 28.19 7.09
CA GLU A 126 -5.74 28.73 6.27
C GLU A 126 -5.46 27.87 5.05
N ARG A 127 -5.40 26.53 5.22
CA ARG A 127 -5.18 25.60 4.10
C ARG A 127 -6.34 25.55 3.11
N LEU A 128 -7.59 25.66 3.60
CA LEU A 128 -8.78 25.77 2.74
C LEU A 128 -8.83 27.07 1.93
N ASN A 129 -8.17 28.13 2.40
CA ASN A 129 -8.03 29.38 1.64
C ASN A 129 -6.91 29.31 0.58
N GLY A 130 -6.02 28.32 0.68
CA GLY A 130 -4.99 28.06 -0.33
C GLY A 130 -5.53 27.43 -1.61
N ASN A 131 -4.62 27.01 -2.48
CA ASN A 131 -4.89 26.38 -3.78
C ASN A 131 -4.29 24.96 -3.91
N LYS A 132 -3.59 24.47 -2.89
CA LYS A 132 -2.93 23.16 -2.92
C LYS A 132 -3.73 22.13 -2.14
N PHE A 133 -3.77 20.92 -2.67
CA PHE A 133 -4.26 19.76 -1.93
C PHE A 133 -3.50 19.60 -0.61
N PHE A 134 -4.21 19.21 0.44
CA PHE A 134 -3.59 18.88 1.72
C PHE A 134 -4.30 17.70 2.38
N TYR A 135 -3.54 16.88 3.10
CA TYR A 135 -4.11 15.83 3.94
C TYR A 135 -4.80 16.43 5.15
N LEU A 136 -6.06 16.07 5.34
CA LEU A 136 -6.84 16.40 6.52
C LEU A 136 -6.45 15.47 7.67
N GLU A 137 -6.42 14.16 7.42
CA GLU A 137 -6.06 13.13 8.38
C GLU A 137 -5.40 11.95 7.65
N LYS A 138 -4.28 11.46 8.18
CA LYS A 138 -3.66 10.21 7.73
C LYS A 138 -4.07 9.07 8.65
N ASN A 139 -4.16 7.85 8.12
CA ASN A 139 -4.55 6.65 8.87
C ASN A 139 -5.90 6.79 9.56
N ILE A 140 -6.91 7.29 8.83
CA ILE A 140 -8.23 7.56 9.40
C ILE A 140 -8.92 6.24 9.78
N SER A 141 -9.59 6.23 10.94
CA SER A 141 -10.43 5.10 11.33
C SER A 141 -11.63 4.96 10.40
N GLN A 142 -12.06 3.73 10.11
CA GLN A 142 -13.19 3.45 9.22
C GLN A 142 -14.45 4.28 9.54
N LYS A 143 -14.84 4.39 10.81
CA LYS A 143 -16.00 5.20 11.24
C LYS A 143 -15.87 6.67 10.83
N LYS A 144 -14.73 7.30 11.15
CA LYS A 144 -14.47 8.70 10.77
C LYS A 144 -14.36 8.88 9.27
N TYR A 145 -13.81 7.90 8.55
CA TYR A 145 -13.78 7.91 7.09
C TYR A 145 -15.19 8.00 6.53
N GLU A 146 -16.10 7.16 7.01
CA GLU A 146 -17.52 7.18 6.64
C GLU A 146 -18.16 8.53 6.98
N ASP A 147 -17.97 9.04 8.21
CA ASP A 147 -18.48 10.35 8.63
C ASP A 147 -18.02 11.48 7.68
N VAL A 148 -16.75 11.44 7.24
CA VAL A 148 -16.18 12.43 6.32
C VAL A 148 -16.73 12.27 4.91
N MET A 149 -16.91 11.05 4.42
CA MET A 149 -17.46 10.80 3.08
C MET A 149 -18.95 11.14 2.99
N LEU A 150 -19.70 10.98 4.08
CA LEU A 150 -21.11 11.37 4.18
C LEU A 150 -21.33 12.89 4.06
N LEU A 151 -20.29 13.71 4.17
CA LEU A 151 -20.38 15.15 3.91
C LEU A 151 -20.73 15.46 2.45
N GLY A 152 -20.44 14.54 1.52
CA GLY A 152 -20.79 14.68 0.10
C GLY A 152 -20.09 15.81 -0.63
N ASP A 153 -19.03 16.39 -0.06
CA ASP A 153 -18.25 17.45 -0.70
C ASP A 153 -17.23 16.85 -1.66
N LYS A 154 -17.35 17.20 -2.95
CA LYS A 154 -16.47 16.73 -4.04
C LYS A 154 -14.99 17.08 -3.81
N ALA A 155 -14.69 18.08 -3.01
CA ALA A 155 -13.32 18.46 -2.67
C ALA A 155 -12.59 17.42 -1.82
N ILE A 156 -13.32 16.55 -1.13
CA ILE A 156 -12.77 15.54 -0.25
C ILE A 156 -12.41 14.32 -1.09
N SER A 157 -11.16 13.88 -0.98
CA SER A 157 -10.70 12.66 -1.61
C SER A 157 -9.97 11.78 -0.62
N SER A 158 -9.98 10.48 -0.90
CA SER A 158 -9.22 9.50 -0.14
C SER A 158 -8.22 8.77 -1.00
N SER A 159 -7.11 8.41 -0.37
CA SER A 159 -6.07 7.55 -0.95
C SER A 159 -5.83 6.38 -0.02
N GLU A 160 -5.68 5.19 -0.59
CA GLU A 160 -5.22 4.02 0.17
C GLU A 160 -3.77 4.26 0.61
N SER A 161 -3.49 4.00 1.88
CA SER A 161 -2.15 4.08 2.48
C SER A 161 -1.80 2.76 3.16
N LEU A 162 -0.54 2.57 3.49
CA LEU A 162 -0.06 1.40 4.23
C LEU A 162 0.78 1.87 5.42
N ILE A 163 0.49 1.32 6.59
CA ILE A 163 1.33 1.48 7.76
C ILE A 163 1.99 0.17 8.17
N ARG A 164 3.23 0.28 8.65
CA ARG A 164 3.92 -0.79 9.36
C ARG A 164 3.67 -0.66 10.86
N LEU A 165 3.22 -1.74 11.47
CA LEU A 165 3.16 -1.92 12.92
C LEU A 165 4.29 -2.82 13.37
N TYR A 166 4.95 -2.45 14.47
CA TYR A 166 6.09 -3.16 15.03
C TYR A 166 5.74 -3.64 16.45
N PRO A 167 5.23 -4.88 16.63
CA PRO A 167 4.74 -5.35 17.92
C PRO A 167 5.79 -5.32 19.05
N GLN A 168 7.06 -5.52 18.70
CA GLN A 168 8.18 -5.55 19.64
C GLN A 168 8.91 -4.19 19.78
N ASP A 169 8.28 -3.10 19.34
CA ASP A 169 8.78 -1.72 19.41
C ASP A 169 10.21 -1.52 18.88
N ASN A 170 11.20 -1.57 19.78
CA ASN A 170 12.60 -1.29 19.53
C ASN A 170 13.49 -2.54 19.48
N LEU A 171 12.98 -3.71 19.90
CA LEU A 171 13.75 -4.94 20.04
C LEU A 171 14.52 -5.32 18.75
N PHE A 172 13.91 -5.05 17.60
CA PHE A 172 14.44 -5.38 16.28
C PHE A 172 14.75 -4.14 15.42
N SER A 173 14.87 -2.96 16.03
CA SER A 173 14.92 -1.68 15.31
C SER A 173 16.02 -1.62 14.24
N HIS A 174 17.21 -2.12 14.58
CA HIS A 174 18.39 -2.13 13.71
C HIS A 174 18.36 -3.20 12.62
N ILE A 175 17.66 -4.32 12.87
CA ILE A 175 17.52 -5.40 11.89
C ILE A 175 16.46 -5.00 10.88
N ILE A 176 15.25 -4.67 11.36
CA ILE A 176 14.10 -4.40 10.50
C ILE A 176 14.28 -3.08 9.74
N GLY A 177 14.61 -2.00 10.43
CA GLY A 177 14.65 -0.66 9.85
C GLY A 177 13.28 -0.05 9.54
N GLN A 178 13.29 1.03 8.77
CA GLN A 178 12.11 1.89 8.55
C GLN A 178 11.67 1.93 7.08
N ILE A 179 10.44 2.42 6.86
CA ILE A 179 9.93 2.82 5.54
C ILE A 179 9.59 4.32 5.55
N ASP A 180 9.50 4.94 4.38
CA ASP A 180 8.93 6.27 4.21
C ASP A 180 7.39 6.23 4.12
N ASP A 181 6.79 7.40 3.93
CA ASP A 181 5.34 7.55 3.75
C ASP A 181 4.84 6.99 2.40
N ASP A 182 5.74 6.77 1.44
CA ASP A 182 5.48 6.27 0.09
C ASP A 182 5.74 4.76 -0.03
N ASN A 183 5.78 4.05 1.11
CA ASN A 183 5.98 2.60 1.20
C ASN A 183 7.36 2.09 0.68
N ASN A 184 8.39 2.93 0.68
CA ASN A 184 9.76 2.55 0.32
C ASN A 184 10.62 2.30 1.55
N GLY A 185 11.42 1.23 1.51
CA GLY A 185 12.39 0.88 2.54
C GLY A 185 13.55 1.88 2.65
N ILE A 186 13.75 2.40 3.85
CA ILE A 186 14.78 3.41 4.15
C ILE A 186 16.02 2.79 4.82
N SER A 187 15.84 1.76 5.64
CA SER A 187 16.94 1.09 6.34
C SER A 187 16.65 -0.38 6.64
N GLY A 188 17.66 -1.11 7.10
CA GLY A 188 17.55 -2.51 7.53
C GLY A 188 17.00 -3.43 6.45
N ILE A 189 16.33 -4.50 6.88
CA ILE A 189 15.63 -5.46 6.02
C ILE A 189 14.59 -4.75 5.15
N GLN A 190 13.91 -3.71 5.65
CA GLN A 190 12.94 -2.97 4.83
C GLN A 190 13.59 -2.39 3.57
N LYS A 191 14.82 -1.87 3.66
CA LYS A 191 15.56 -1.36 2.49
C LYS A 191 16.11 -2.50 1.63
N SER A 192 16.81 -3.46 2.25
CA SER A 192 17.49 -4.53 1.51
C SER A 192 16.51 -5.38 0.70
N PHE A 193 15.32 -5.62 1.24
CA PHE A 193 14.26 -6.43 0.61
C PHE A 193 13.11 -5.57 0.08
N ASP A 194 13.31 -4.28 -0.21
CA ASP A 194 12.21 -3.35 -0.55
C ASP A 194 11.35 -3.85 -1.71
N GLN A 195 11.99 -4.29 -2.80
CA GLN A 195 11.27 -4.77 -3.98
C GLN A 195 10.58 -6.12 -3.74
N GLU A 196 11.22 -7.01 -2.98
CA GLU A 196 10.69 -8.34 -2.70
C GLU A 196 9.46 -8.26 -1.78
N LEU A 197 9.56 -7.46 -0.73
CA LEU A 197 8.45 -7.19 0.20
C LEU A 197 7.23 -6.60 -0.51
N LYS A 198 7.40 -5.86 -1.61
CA LYS A 198 6.29 -5.34 -2.42
C LYS A 198 5.66 -6.40 -3.36
N LYS A 199 6.33 -7.54 -3.57
CA LYS A 199 5.92 -8.58 -4.53
C LYS A 199 5.31 -9.81 -3.89
N ILE A 200 5.91 -10.33 -2.82
CA ILE A 200 5.56 -11.61 -2.20
C ILE A 200 4.25 -11.51 -1.38
N SER A 201 3.37 -12.50 -1.47
CA SER A 201 2.14 -12.55 -0.64
C SER A 201 2.41 -13.10 0.75
N GLU A 202 3.35 -14.04 0.85
CA GLU A 202 3.72 -14.67 2.11
C GLU A 202 4.61 -13.77 2.95
N PRO A 203 4.55 -13.88 4.29
CA PRO A 203 5.48 -13.18 5.16
C PRO A 203 6.94 -13.55 4.87
N LEU A 204 7.84 -12.56 4.93
CA LEU A 204 9.28 -12.80 4.93
C LEU A 204 9.67 -13.35 6.31
N GLN A 205 10.09 -14.61 6.34
CA GLN A 205 10.61 -15.24 7.55
C GLN A 205 12.10 -14.91 7.73
N LEU A 206 12.44 -14.40 8.91
CA LEU A 206 13.83 -14.16 9.33
C LEU A 206 14.34 -15.32 10.18
N THR A 207 15.66 -15.44 10.28
CA THR A 207 16.37 -16.43 11.10
C THR A 207 16.40 -16.08 12.59
N VAL A 208 16.02 -14.85 12.93
CA VAL A 208 16.10 -14.35 14.30
C VAL A 208 15.01 -14.96 15.16
N ASP A 209 15.31 -15.10 16.45
CA ASP A 209 14.39 -15.58 17.47
C ASP A 209 14.04 -14.44 18.44
N THR A 210 12.75 -14.18 18.65
CA THR A 210 12.26 -13.09 19.51
C THR A 210 12.65 -13.24 20.97
N ASP A 211 12.57 -14.45 21.51
CA ASP A 211 12.83 -14.70 22.93
C ASP A 211 14.32 -14.59 23.23
N ILE A 212 15.16 -15.18 22.37
CA ILE A 212 16.61 -15.09 22.48
C ILE A 212 17.07 -13.64 22.32
N GLN A 213 16.54 -12.91 21.31
CA GLN A 213 16.88 -11.52 21.10
C GLN A 213 16.49 -10.64 22.30
N PHE A 214 15.32 -10.90 22.92
CA PHE A 214 14.88 -10.22 24.14
C PHE A 214 15.82 -10.49 25.32
N LEU A 215 16.20 -11.75 25.55
CA LEU A 215 17.10 -12.14 26.63
C LEU A 215 18.48 -11.47 26.49
N ILE A 216 19.06 -11.50 25.29
CA ILE A 216 20.35 -10.86 25.00
C ILE A 216 20.26 -9.35 25.23
N ARG A 217 19.21 -8.70 24.72
CA ARG A 217 18.98 -7.27 24.93
C ARG A 217 18.87 -6.92 26.41
N LYS A 218 18.15 -7.72 27.19
CA LYS A 218 17.97 -7.50 28.63
C LYS A 218 19.31 -7.55 29.37
N GLU A 219 20.16 -8.53 29.09
CA GLU A 219 21.49 -8.62 29.70
C GLU A 219 22.42 -7.48 29.22
N LEU A 220 22.39 -7.12 27.93
CA LEU A 220 23.16 -5.98 27.44
C LEU A 220 22.78 -4.67 28.15
N ILE A 221 21.49 -4.38 28.33
CA ILE A 221 21.03 -3.19 29.07
C ILE A 221 21.51 -3.21 30.53
N LYS A 222 21.46 -4.37 31.18
CA LYS A 222 21.92 -4.54 32.56
C LYS A 222 23.41 -4.24 32.68
N TYR A 223 24.24 -4.82 31.82
CA TYR A 223 25.70 -4.60 31.87
C TYR A 223 26.12 -3.23 31.37
N GLN A 224 25.41 -2.65 30.39
CA GLN A 224 25.64 -1.26 29.98
C GLN A 224 25.46 -0.28 31.14
N LYS A 225 24.49 -0.52 32.05
CA LYS A 225 24.32 0.28 33.28
C LYS A 225 25.47 0.09 34.27
N ILE A 226 25.92 -1.15 34.46
CA ILE A 226 27.01 -1.49 35.38
C ILE A 226 28.32 -0.85 34.92
N PHE A 227 28.68 -1.02 33.65
CA PHE A 227 29.93 -0.53 33.08
C PHE A 227 29.86 0.90 32.55
N ARG A 228 28.69 1.52 32.58
CA ARG A 228 28.44 2.89 32.06
C ARG A 228 28.94 3.07 30.62
N SER A 229 28.71 2.06 29.78
CA SER A 229 29.17 2.11 28.39
C SER A 229 28.28 3.01 27.52
N GLN A 230 28.88 3.71 26.56
CA GLN A 230 28.16 4.58 25.61
C GLN A 230 27.27 3.78 24.65
N GLY A 231 27.60 2.51 24.42
CA GLY A 231 26.79 1.57 23.66
C GLY A 231 27.25 0.14 23.91
N SER A 232 26.51 -0.80 23.35
CA SER A 232 26.85 -2.22 23.40
C SER A 232 26.26 -2.93 22.19
N ALA A 233 26.81 -4.09 21.88
CA ALA A 233 26.35 -4.92 20.77
C ALA A 233 26.57 -6.39 21.08
N ALA A 234 25.69 -7.25 20.57
CA ALA A 234 25.88 -8.69 20.59
C ALA A 234 25.25 -9.32 19.34
N ILE A 235 25.95 -10.28 18.77
CA ILE A 235 25.47 -11.14 17.68
C ILE A 235 25.53 -12.59 18.15
N LEU A 236 24.47 -13.34 17.90
CA LEU A 236 24.44 -14.79 18.05
C LEU A 236 24.18 -15.40 16.67
N MET A 237 25.02 -16.35 16.28
CA MET A 237 25.03 -16.94 14.95
C MET A 237 25.22 -18.45 15.06
N ASP A 238 24.52 -19.21 14.23
CA ASP A 238 24.77 -20.64 14.05
C ASP A 238 26.07 -20.84 13.25
N VAL A 239 26.97 -21.65 13.81
CA VAL A 239 28.32 -21.86 13.26
C VAL A 239 28.35 -22.72 12.00
N ASN A 240 27.31 -23.52 11.75
CA ASN A 240 27.25 -24.48 10.64
C ASN A 240 26.69 -23.84 9.38
N ASN A 241 25.73 -22.93 9.50
CA ASN A 241 25.04 -22.33 8.35
C ASN A 241 25.13 -20.79 8.30
N GLY A 242 25.66 -20.14 9.34
CA GLY A 242 25.81 -18.69 9.40
C GLY A 242 24.52 -17.92 9.68
N GLU A 243 23.43 -18.61 10.02
CA GLU A 243 22.16 -17.96 10.36
C GLU A 243 22.30 -17.09 11.61
N ILE A 244 21.74 -15.88 11.55
CA ILE A 244 21.79 -14.95 12.67
C ILE A 244 20.54 -15.17 13.53
N ILE A 245 20.74 -15.71 14.73
CA ILE A 245 19.68 -16.02 15.69
C ILE A 245 19.30 -14.76 16.48
N SER A 246 20.25 -13.86 16.74
CA SER A 246 19.98 -12.58 17.39
C SER A 246 21.05 -11.55 17.01
N MET A 247 20.61 -10.30 16.81
CA MET A 247 21.51 -9.17 16.56
C MET A 247 20.99 -7.93 17.30
N VAL A 248 21.65 -7.56 18.39
CA VAL A 248 21.26 -6.43 19.23
C VAL A 248 22.35 -5.36 19.22
N SER A 249 21.95 -4.11 18.98
CA SER A 249 22.81 -2.94 19.12
C SER A 249 22.11 -1.89 19.97
N LEU A 250 22.81 -1.32 20.95
CA LEU A 250 22.31 -0.28 21.85
C LEU A 250 23.12 1.03 21.69
N PRO A 251 22.49 2.21 21.79
CA PRO A 251 21.05 2.43 22.02
C PRO A 251 20.19 2.03 20.81
N ASP A 252 19.00 1.50 21.09
CA ASP A 252 17.97 1.15 20.11
C ASP A 252 16.80 2.16 20.15
N PHE A 253 15.85 2.04 19.21
CA PHE A 253 14.82 3.05 18.99
C PHE A 253 13.48 2.42 18.62
N ASN A 254 12.37 3.05 19.04
CA ASN A 254 11.04 2.53 18.75
C ASN A 254 10.63 2.86 17.29
N LEU A 255 10.42 1.82 16.49
CA LEU A 255 10.03 1.95 15.08
C LEU A 255 8.62 2.54 14.88
N ASN A 256 7.71 2.38 15.85
CA ASN A 256 6.35 2.93 15.79
C ASN A 256 6.32 4.47 15.90
N LYS A 257 7.36 5.10 16.48
CA LYS A 257 7.41 6.56 16.62
C LYS A 257 7.80 7.30 15.33
N ARG A 258 8.42 6.60 14.35
CA ARG A 258 8.92 7.17 13.09
C ARG A 258 9.75 8.45 13.27
N GLU A 259 10.58 8.49 14.31
CA GLU A 259 11.45 9.64 14.57
C GLU A 259 12.60 9.69 13.57
N THR A 260 12.99 10.92 13.16
CA THR A 260 14.19 11.12 12.36
C THR A 260 15.43 10.99 13.23
N ILE A 261 16.13 9.87 13.13
CA ILE A 261 17.32 9.58 13.92
C ILE A 261 18.55 10.11 13.16
N LYS A 262 19.19 11.14 13.73
CA LYS A 262 20.42 11.74 13.19
C LYS A 262 21.66 11.42 14.02
N ASP A 263 21.47 11.00 15.26
CA ASP A 263 22.57 10.69 16.17
C ASP A 263 23.27 9.40 15.73
N VAL A 264 24.59 9.51 15.54
CA VAL A 264 25.49 8.41 15.14
C VAL A 264 25.49 7.29 16.19
N ASN A 265 25.13 7.57 17.44
CA ASN A 265 25.02 6.54 18.46
C ASN A 265 23.98 5.45 18.15
N TYR A 266 22.99 5.73 17.29
CA TYR A 266 21.93 4.77 16.90
C TYR A 266 22.27 3.99 15.62
N ILE A 267 23.53 4.00 15.18
CA ILE A 267 23.94 3.08 14.12
C ILE A 267 23.88 1.63 14.63
N ASN A 268 23.59 0.72 13.71
CA ASN A 268 23.83 -0.70 13.97
C ASN A 268 25.35 -0.93 14.12
N LYS A 269 25.82 -1.04 15.36
CA LYS A 269 27.24 -1.20 15.68
C LYS A 269 27.83 -2.52 15.19
N ILE A 270 26.99 -3.52 14.91
CA ILE A 270 27.44 -4.84 14.43
C ILE A 270 27.82 -4.76 12.96
N THR A 271 27.00 -4.09 12.15
CA THR A 271 27.24 -4.02 10.69
C THR A 271 27.99 -2.75 10.26
N LYS A 272 27.99 -1.70 11.09
CA LYS A 272 28.59 -0.40 10.74
C LYS A 272 29.65 0.08 11.73
N GLY A 273 29.77 -0.55 12.90
CA GLY A 273 30.77 -0.16 13.88
C GLY A 273 32.16 -0.65 13.46
N THR A 274 33.15 0.20 13.64
CA THR A 274 34.56 -0.14 13.44
C THR A 274 35.27 -0.13 14.79
N TYR A 275 35.97 -1.21 15.10
CA TYR A 275 36.71 -1.36 16.35
C TYR A 275 37.93 -2.26 16.15
N GLU A 276 38.97 -2.02 16.95
CA GLU A 276 40.14 -2.90 16.99
C GLU A 276 39.79 -4.16 17.80
N LEU A 277 39.96 -5.32 17.19
CA LEU A 277 39.62 -6.61 17.80
C LEU A 277 40.56 -6.97 18.97
N GLY A 278 41.80 -6.48 18.93
CA GLY A 278 42.79 -6.75 19.98
C GLY A 278 43.03 -8.26 20.15
N SER A 279 43.10 -8.72 21.40
CA SER A 279 43.50 -10.09 21.72
C SER A 279 42.55 -11.18 21.19
N VAL A 280 41.29 -10.87 20.85
CA VAL A 280 40.37 -11.87 20.25
C VAL A 280 40.85 -12.34 18.88
N PHE A 281 41.69 -11.56 18.19
CA PHE A 281 42.23 -11.90 16.87
C PHE A 281 43.39 -12.89 16.92
N LYS A 282 44.00 -13.10 18.09
CA LYS A 282 45.12 -14.03 18.28
C LYS A 282 44.78 -15.46 17.90
N THR A 283 43.50 -15.84 17.96
CA THR A 283 43.01 -17.16 17.54
C THR A 283 43.35 -17.45 16.07
N PHE A 284 43.23 -16.47 15.18
CA PHE A 284 43.59 -16.62 13.77
C PHE A 284 45.11 -16.74 13.58
N THR A 285 45.90 -16.00 14.35
CA THR A 285 47.36 -16.10 14.32
C THR A 285 47.82 -17.50 14.74
N ILE A 286 47.25 -18.04 15.83
CA ILE A 286 47.54 -19.40 16.29
C ILE A 286 47.08 -20.43 15.26
N ALA A 287 45.86 -20.30 14.74
CA ALA A 287 45.33 -21.22 13.72
C ALA A 287 46.20 -21.23 12.46
N SER A 288 46.69 -20.07 12.02
CA SER A 288 47.63 -19.96 10.90
C SER A 288 48.95 -20.67 11.20
N GLY A 289 49.53 -20.44 12.39
CA GLY A 289 50.77 -21.11 12.79
C GLY A 289 50.65 -22.64 12.80
N ILE A 290 49.52 -23.17 13.27
CA ILE A 290 49.22 -24.60 13.24
C ILE A 290 49.02 -25.09 11.79
N ASN A 291 48.25 -24.35 10.98
CA ASN A 291 47.98 -24.70 9.59
C ASN A 291 49.26 -24.77 8.73
N GLU A 292 50.21 -23.85 8.96
CA GLU A 292 51.50 -23.81 8.27
C GLU A 292 52.54 -24.78 8.86
N GLY A 293 52.18 -25.52 9.93
CA GLY A 293 53.08 -26.46 10.61
C GLY A 293 54.28 -25.79 11.30
N ILE A 294 54.17 -24.48 11.61
CA ILE A 294 55.23 -23.70 12.28
C ILE A 294 55.19 -23.95 13.80
N ILE A 295 54.00 -24.21 14.34
CA ILE A 295 53.76 -24.48 15.76
C ILE A 295 52.77 -25.63 15.91
N GLU A 296 52.92 -26.40 16.98
CA GLU A 296 52.02 -27.45 17.43
C GLU A 296 51.34 -27.05 18.76
N PRO A 297 50.22 -27.69 19.17
CA PRO A 297 49.54 -27.36 20.43
C PRO A 297 50.41 -27.42 21.69
N ASP A 298 51.47 -28.22 21.68
CA ASP A 298 52.44 -28.39 22.77
C ASP A 298 53.72 -27.56 22.59
N THR A 299 53.79 -26.69 21.57
CA THR A 299 54.93 -25.80 21.35
C THR A 299 55.09 -24.79 22.49
N GLU A 300 56.24 -24.82 23.16
CA GLU A 300 56.57 -23.90 24.24
C GLU A 300 57.24 -22.62 23.73
N PHE A 301 56.80 -21.46 24.26
CA PHE A 301 57.40 -20.16 23.96
C PHE A 301 58.16 -19.61 25.18
N LEU A 302 59.41 -20.03 25.35
CA LEU A 302 60.21 -19.80 26.57
C LEU A 302 60.71 -18.36 26.75
N ASP A 303 60.85 -17.56 25.68
CA ASP A 303 61.43 -16.21 25.72
C ASP A 303 60.62 -15.17 24.92
N SER A 304 59.30 -15.16 25.10
CA SER A 304 58.44 -14.15 24.46
C SER A 304 58.69 -12.75 25.07
N LYS A 305 59.31 -11.85 24.29
CA LYS A 305 59.50 -10.45 24.68
C LYS A 305 58.15 -9.82 25.00
N LYS A 306 58.03 -9.22 26.19
CA LYS A 306 56.82 -8.52 26.64
C LYS A 306 56.50 -7.26 25.83
N THR A 307 57.41 -6.80 24.99
CA THR A 307 57.27 -5.59 24.19
C THR A 307 57.86 -5.82 22.80
N ILE A 308 57.16 -5.33 21.78
CA ILE A 308 57.58 -5.31 20.38
C ILE A 308 57.85 -3.84 20.00
N SER A 309 58.99 -3.55 19.38
CA SER A 309 59.28 -2.21 18.86
C SER A 309 58.74 -2.06 17.43
N CYS A 310 57.81 -1.14 17.23
CA CYS A 310 57.34 -0.72 15.92
C CYS A 310 57.98 0.62 15.53
N GLY A 311 58.96 0.58 14.62
CA GLY A 311 59.73 1.76 14.22
C GLY A 311 60.64 2.30 15.32
N ASP A 312 61.18 3.50 15.10
CA ASP A 312 62.28 4.04 15.92
C ASP A 312 61.88 4.43 17.34
N ASN A 313 60.58 4.65 17.63
CA ASN A 313 60.12 5.22 18.90
C ASN A 313 58.83 4.64 19.50
N HIS A 314 58.21 3.60 18.92
CA HIS A 314 57.00 3.01 19.52
C HIS A 314 57.27 1.58 20.00
N THR A 315 57.01 1.34 21.28
CA THR A 315 56.98 0.00 21.86
C THR A 315 55.55 -0.36 22.22
N ILE A 316 55.10 -1.53 21.77
CA ILE A 316 53.78 -2.09 22.05
C ILE A 316 54.00 -3.29 22.96
N GLY A 317 53.44 -3.25 24.17
CA GLY A 317 53.51 -4.33 25.16
C GLY A 317 52.15 -4.63 25.75
#